data_AF-A0A959DBL9-F1
#
_entry.id   AF-A0A959DBL9-F1
#
_cell.length_a   1.000
_cell.length_b   1.000
_cell.length_c   1.000
_cell.angle_alpha   90.00
_cell.angle_beta   90.00
_cell.angle_gamma   90.00
#
_symmetry.space_group_name_H-M   'P 1'
#
loop_
_entity.id
_entity.type
_entity.pdbx_description
1 polymer ?
#
loop_
_entity_poly.entity_id
_entity_poly.type
_entity_poly.pdbx_seq_one_letter_code
_entity_poly.pdbx_strand_id
1 'polypeptide(L)'
;MELRYFDKTQALYTRGQFLNGQVTALLSGGSPEEAWEKLPVVTVPYDSEAETLKHIRRVNELLIQAAAELLARAVIHDKSKLSGMEKPYFDRLTPLLKDTEYGSERYFELLRELKPAMDSHYGQNPHHPEYHPQGVDDMNLFDILEMFMDWKAAGERHETGCIYQSIQKNQHRFKISGQLAKIFYNTAKFLHWPKRSFGNEK
;
A
#
# COMPACT_ATOMS: atom_id res chain seq x y z
N MET A 1 -33.36 19.28 -2.43
CA MET A 1 -34.17 19.73 -1.28
C MET A 1 -34.58 21.16 -1.56
N GLU A 2 -35.87 21.45 -1.68
CA GLU A 2 -36.35 22.82 -1.93
C GLU A 2 -36.21 23.64 -0.64
N LEU A 3 -35.52 24.78 -0.75
CA LEU A 3 -35.35 25.74 0.32
C LEU A 3 -36.04 27.04 -0.08
N ARG A 4 -36.75 27.66 0.85
CA ARG A 4 -37.36 28.98 0.65
C ARG A 4 -36.91 29.94 1.74
N TYR A 5 -36.68 31.19 1.37
CA TYR A 5 -36.23 32.24 2.29
C TYR A 5 -37.42 32.93 2.94
N PHE A 6 -37.34 33.16 4.25
CA PHE A 6 -38.37 33.85 5.01
C PHE A 6 -37.82 35.11 5.66
N ASP A 7 -38.25 36.28 5.15
CA ASP A 7 -37.75 37.59 5.57
C ASP A 7 -37.90 37.85 7.07
N LYS A 8 -38.96 37.35 7.72
CA LYS A 8 -39.18 37.64 9.15
C LYS A 8 -38.12 37.02 10.06
N THR A 9 -37.52 35.91 9.65
CA THR A 9 -36.46 35.23 10.41
C THR A 9 -35.09 35.33 9.72
N GLN A 10 -35.05 35.90 8.51
CA GLN A 10 -33.84 36.05 7.71
C GLN A 10 -33.14 34.68 7.46
N ALA A 11 -33.91 33.60 7.31
CA ALA A 11 -33.39 32.23 7.22
C ALA A 11 -34.04 31.40 6.10
N LEU A 12 -33.37 30.30 5.72
CA LEU A 12 -33.86 29.31 4.76
C LEU A 12 -34.56 28.15 5.47
N TYR A 13 -35.68 27.72 4.93
CA TYR A 13 -36.46 26.61 5.46
C TYR A 13 -36.75 25.59 4.38
N THR A 14 -36.73 24.31 4.74
CA THR A 14 -37.49 23.28 4.03
C THR A 14 -38.97 23.42 4.35
N ARG A 15 -39.84 22.84 3.50
CA ARG A 15 -41.29 22.83 3.75
C ARG A 15 -41.64 22.28 5.13
N GLY A 16 -40.99 21.18 5.53
CA GLY A 16 -41.20 20.57 6.85
C GLY A 16 -40.78 21.47 8.01
N GLN A 17 -39.63 22.15 7.90
CA GLN A 17 -39.17 23.10 8.93
C GLN A 17 -40.08 24.33 9.01
N PHE A 18 -40.58 24.83 7.87
CA PHE A 18 -41.46 26.00 7.82
C PHE A 18 -42.84 25.71 8.41
N LEU A 19 -43.41 24.54 8.09
CA LEU A 19 -44.73 24.14 8.59
C LEU A 19 -44.69 23.63 10.04
N ASN A 20 -43.50 23.39 10.60
CA ASN A 20 -43.35 23.14 12.02
C ASN A 20 -43.71 24.42 12.80
N GLY A 21 -44.69 24.33 13.70
CA GLY A 21 -45.48 25.44 14.23
C GLY A 21 -44.75 26.64 14.86
N GLN A 22 -43.44 26.54 15.08
CA GLN A 22 -42.60 27.64 15.58
C GLN A 22 -42.42 28.76 14.55
N VAL A 23 -42.30 28.43 13.27
CA VAL A 23 -42.11 29.43 12.20
C VAL A 23 -43.47 30.01 11.77
N THR A 24 -44.50 29.17 11.73
CA THR A 24 -45.85 29.57 11.35
C THR A 24 -46.49 30.54 12.35
N ALA A 25 -46.09 30.50 13.62
CA ALA A 25 -46.50 31.47 14.65
C ALA A 25 -46.09 32.92 14.32
N LEU A 26 -45.11 33.12 13.43
CA LEU A 26 -44.67 34.44 12.98
C LEU A 26 -45.49 34.95 11.78
N LEU A 27 -46.42 34.16 11.24
CA LEU A 27 -47.30 34.60 10.16
C LEU A 27 -48.30 35.62 10.67
N SER A 28 -48.63 36.60 9.83
CA SER A 28 -49.62 37.65 10.15
C SER A 28 -51.07 37.19 9.94
N GLY A 29 -51.32 35.87 9.95
CA GLY A 29 -52.58 35.22 9.57
C GLY A 29 -52.50 34.45 8.25
N GLY A 30 -53.53 33.64 7.96
CA GLY A 30 -53.62 32.78 6.78
C GLY A 30 -53.13 31.35 6.99
N SER A 31 -53.31 30.50 5.97
CA SER A 31 -52.82 29.12 5.99
C SER A 31 -51.28 29.11 5.87
N PRO A 32 -50.56 28.39 6.75
CA PRO A 32 -49.12 28.21 6.63
C PRO A 32 -48.67 27.59 5.30
N GLU A 33 -49.49 26.71 4.73
CA GLU A 33 -49.27 26.08 3.44
C GLU A 33 -49.31 27.12 2.30
N GLU A 34 -50.30 28.01 2.32
CA GLU A 34 -50.38 29.10 1.34
C GLU A 34 -49.23 30.11 1.50
N ALA A 35 -48.80 30.37 2.74
CA ALA A 35 -47.66 31.25 3.01
C ALA A 35 -46.36 30.64 2.48
N TRP A 36 -46.16 29.33 2.67
CA TRP A 36 -45.01 28.60 2.12
C TRP A 36 -44.94 28.75 0.60
N GLU A 37 -46.07 28.55 -0.11
CA GLU A 37 -46.09 28.61 -1.57
C GLU A 37 -45.73 29.99 -2.14
N LYS A 38 -45.82 31.05 -1.34
CA LYS A 38 -45.46 32.43 -1.74
C LYS A 38 -44.01 32.80 -1.43
N LEU A 39 -43.29 32.01 -0.63
CA LEU A 39 -41.91 32.33 -0.30
C LEU A 39 -40.98 32.15 -1.52
N PRO A 40 -39.96 33.00 -1.67
CA PRO A 40 -38.99 32.88 -2.75
C PRO A 40 -38.21 31.56 -2.62
N VAL A 41 -38.18 30.78 -3.70
CA VAL A 41 -37.34 29.59 -3.81
C VAL A 41 -35.88 30.02 -3.93
N VAL A 42 -35.04 29.44 -3.07
CA VAL A 42 -33.60 29.68 -3.08
C VAL A 42 -32.88 28.42 -3.52
N THR A 43 -32.11 28.54 -4.59
CA THR A 43 -31.16 27.50 -5.01
C THR A 43 -29.89 27.68 -4.20
N VAL A 44 -29.64 26.78 -3.25
CA VAL A 44 -28.33 26.67 -2.61
C VAL A 44 -27.48 25.75 -3.48
N PRO A 45 -26.33 26.21 -4.03
CA PRO A 45 -25.45 25.33 -4.78
C PRO A 45 -24.93 24.21 -3.87
N TYR A 46 -24.76 23.00 -4.42
CA TYR A 46 -24.17 21.90 -3.68
C TYR A 46 -22.72 22.25 -3.33
N ASP A 47 -22.40 22.18 -2.04
CA ASP A 47 -21.06 22.32 -1.52
C ASP A 47 -20.56 20.95 -1.05
N SER A 48 -19.56 20.42 -1.75
CA SER A 48 -19.00 19.10 -1.46
C SER A 48 -18.01 19.12 -0.29
N GLU A 49 -17.66 20.27 0.28
CA GLU A 49 -16.57 20.42 1.24
C GLU A 49 -16.66 19.41 2.39
N ALA A 50 -17.83 19.31 3.04
CA ALA A 50 -18.02 18.38 4.16
C ALA A 50 -17.83 16.91 3.76
N GLU A 51 -18.25 16.53 2.55
CA GLU A 51 -18.10 15.15 2.06
C GLU A 51 -16.65 14.87 1.64
N THR A 52 -16.01 15.84 1.00
CA THR A 52 -14.58 15.79 0.65
C THR A 52 -13.71 15.68 1.90
N LEU A 53 -13.98 16.46 2.95
CA LEU A 53 -13.26 16.38 4.22
C LEU A 53 -13.44 15.03 4.92
N LYS A 54 -14.65 14.45 4.89
CA LYS A 54 -14.90 13.10 5.40
C LYS A 54 -14.09 12.05 4.62
N HIS A 55 -14.05 12.16 3.29
CA HIS A 55 -13.27 11.25 2.45
C HIS A 55 -11.77 11.37 2.73
N ILE A 56 -11.22 12.59 2.80
CA ILE A 56 -9.81 12.83 3.14
C ILE A 56 -9.46 12.19 4.48
N ARG A 57 -10.28 12.42 5.51
CA ARG A 57 -10.08 11.81 6.83
C ARG A 57 -10.06 10.29 6.74
N ARG A 58 -10.98 9.69 5.97
CA ARG A 58 -11.03 8.23 5.83
C ARG A 58 -9.79 7.67 5.14
N VAL A 59 -9.29 8.34 4.10
CA VAL A 59 -8.05 7.94 3.42
C VAL A 59 -6.86 8.06 4.37
N ASN A 60 -6.76 9.12 5.16
CA ASN A 60 -5.71 9.28 6.16
C ASN A 60 -5.68 8.12 7.17
N GLU A 61 -6.86 7.73 7.69
CA GLU A 61 -6.97 6.59 8.61
C GLU A 61 -6.47 5.29 7.96
N LEU A 62 -6.83 5.02 6.70
CA LEU A 62 -6.38 3.84 5.97
C LEU A 62 -4.87 3.85 5.69
N LEU A 63 -4.30 5.01 5.35
CA LEU A 63 -2.86 5.15 5.13
C LEU A 63 -2.07 4.93 6.42
N ILE A 64 -2.58 5.41 7.56
CA ILE A 64 -1.97 5.17 8.88
C ILE A 64 -2.01 3.67 9.22
N GLN A 65 -3.12 2.98 8.95
CA GLN A 65 -3.22 1.53 9.14
C GLN A 65 -2.22 0.77 8.27
N ALA A 66 -2.08 1.17 7.00
CA ALA A 66 -1.08 0.58 6.10
C ALA A 66 0.36 0.81 6.61
N ALA A 67 0.66 2.01 7.14
CA ALA A 67 1.97 2.28 7.76
C ALA A 67 2.22 1.40 8.99
N ALA A 68 1.21 1.18 9.83
CA ALA A 68 1.32 0.29 11.00
C ALA A 68 1.60 -1.17 10.60
N GLU A 69 0.95 -1.67 9.54
CA GLU A 69 1.23 -3.00 8.98
C GLU A 69 2.68 -3.12 8.50
N LEU A 70 3.20 -2.12 7.80
CA LEU A 70 4.59 -2.10 7.35
C LEU A 70 5.59 -2.06 8.52
N LEU A 71 5.28 -1.32 9.58
CA LEU A 71 6.09 -1.31 10.79
C LEU A 71 6.09 -2.68 11.49
N ALA A 72 4.94 -3.35 11.56
CA ALA A 72 4.86 -4.69 12.14
C ALA A 72 5.71 -5.68 11.34
N ARG A 73 5.61 -5.67 10.01
CA ARG A 73 6.44 -6.49 9.11
C ARG A 73 7.92 -6.21 9.26
N ALA A 74 8.33 -4.95 9.34
CA ALA A 74 9.74 -4.59 9.54
C ALA A 74 10.33 -5.20 10.83
N VAL A 75 9.53 -5.37 11.89
CA VAL A 75 9.98 -5.99 13.14
C VAL A 75 10.15 -7.52 13.02
N ILE A 76 9.36 -8.18 12.17
CA ILE A 76 9.34 -9.64 12.07
C ILE A 76 10.03 -10.19 10.81
N HIS A 77 10.40 -9.33 9.86
CA HIS A 77 11.02 -9.69 8.60
C HIS A 77 12.16 -10.70 8.82
N ASP A 78 12.06 -11.86 8.16
CA ASP A 78 13.05 -12.94 8.19
C ASP A 78 13.40 -13.49 9.59
N LYS A 79 12.60 -13.19 10.63
CA LYS A 79 12.90 -13.57 12.01
C LYS A 79 13.01 -15.10 12.19
N SER A 80 12.36 -15.88 11.32
CA SER A 80 12.49 -17.34 11.30
C SER A 80 13.94 -17.81 11.19
N LYS A 81 14.80 -17.06 10.47
CA LYS A 81 16.23 -17.38 10.29
C LYS A 81 17.01 -17.42 11.59
N LEU A 82 16.52 -16.73 12.63
CA LEU A 82 17.19 -16.60 13.93
C LEU A 82 16.78 -17.71 14.92
N SER A 83 15.95 -18.67 14.52
CA SER A 83 15.44 -19.70 15.42
C SER A 83 15.14 -21.02 14.69
N GLY A 84 14.68 -22.03 15.44
CA GLY A 84 14.20 -23.29 14.90
C GLY A 84 15.23 -24.04 14.06
N MET A 85 14.75 -24.67 12.99
CA MET A 85 15.57 -25.47 12.08
C MET A 85 16.41 -24.62 11.12
N GLU A 86 16.06 -23.37 10.87
CA GLU A 86 16.78 -22.50 9.92
C GLU A 86 18.14 -22.07 10.46
N LYS A 87 18.17 -21.64 11.73
CA LYS A 87 19.34 -20.99 12.33
C LYS A 87 20.63 -21.80 12.19
N PRO A 88 20.68 -23.11 12.51
CA PRO A 88 21.92 -23.88 12.41
C PRO A 88 22.45 -23.98 10.98
N TYR A 89 21.57 -24.03 9.98
CA TYR A 89 21.99 -24.04 8.57
C TYR A 89 22.55 -22.68 8.17
N PHE A 90 21.88 -21.57 8.50
CA PHE A 90 22.37 -20.24 8.17
C PHE A 90 23.68 -19.90 8.88
N ASP A 91 23.82 -20.24 10.17
CA ASP A 91 25.06 -20.04 10.93
C ASP A 91 26.25 -20.74 10.25
N ARG A 92 26.05 -21.98 9.79
CA ARG A 92 27.12 -22.80 9.19
C ARG A 92 27.40 -22.44 7.73
N LEU A 93 26.36 -22.27 6.92
CA LEU A 93 26.49 -22.23 5.45
C LEU A 93 26.64 -20.81 4.89
N THR A 94 26.14 -19.78 5.57
CA THR A 94 26.29 -18.38 5.11
C THR A 94 27.76 -17.96 4.94
N PRO A 95 28.68 -18.21 5.90
CA PRO A 95 30.09 -17.84 5.70
C PRO A 95 30.73 -18.63 4.55
N LEU A 96 30.41 -19.92 4.41
CA LEU A 96 30.93 -20.75 3.32
C LEU A 96 30.43 -20.28 1.94
N LEU A 97 29.16 -19.89 1.85
CA LEU A 97 28.57 -19.35 0.63
C LEU A 97 29.20 -18.00 0.23
N LYS A 98 29.58 -17.17 1.20
CA LYS A 98 30.26 -15.90 0.94
C LYS A 98 31.63 -16.09 0.28
N ASP A 99 32.38 -17.10 0.71
CA ASP A 99 33.76 -17.35 0.27
C ASP A 99 33.86 -18.29 -0.95
N THR A 100 32.72 -18.74 -1.49
CA THR A 100 32.69 -19.62 -2.67
C THR A 100 32.46 -18.84 -3.95
N GLU A 101 33.12 -19.28 -5.02
CA GLU A 101 32.90 -18.71 -6.35
C GLU A 101 31.46 -18.98 -6.82
N TYR A 102 30.74 -17.91 -7.15
CA TYR A 102 29.36 -17.98 -7.63
C TYR A 102 29.26 -18.87 -8.87
N GLY A 103 28.39 -19.90 -8.79
CA GLY A 103 28.18 -20.85 -9.90
C GLY A 103 29.18 -22.01 -9.96
N SER A 104 30.13 -22.11 -9.03
CA SER A 104 30.99 -23.30 -8.91
C SER A 104 30.20 -24.54 -8.43
N GLU A 105 30.76 -25.74 -8.64
CA GLU A 105 30.19 -26.98 -8.11
C GLU A 105 30.00 -26.91 -6.58
N ARG A 106 31.00 -26.36 -5.88
CA ARG A 106 30.96 -26.16 -4.44
C ARG A 106 29.85 -25.20 -4.02
N TYR A 107 29.62 -24.12 -4.77
CA TYR A 107 28.50 -23.21 -4.53
C TYR A 107 27.16 -23.95 -4.62
N PHE A 108 26.96 -24.77 -5.65
CA PHE A 108 25.73 -25.54 -5.81
C PHE A 108 25.56 -26.66 -4.76
N GLU A 109 26.64 -27.26 -4.28
CA GLU A 109 26.60 -28.16 -3.12
C GLU A 109 26.09 -27.46 -1.86
N LEU A 110 26.65 -26.30 -1.53
CA LEU A 110 26.23 -25.52 -0.36
C LEU A 110 24.76 -25.08 -0.49
N LEU A 111 24.31 -24.71 -1.70
CA LEU A 111 22.90 -24.40 -1.93
C LEU A 111 21.98 -25.62 -1.74
N ARG A 112 22.40 -26.81 -2.18
CA ARG A 112 21.64 -28.06 -1.93
C ARG A 112 21.55 -28.35 -0.44
N GLU A 113 22.63 -28.12 0.30
CA GLU A 113 22.67 -28.31 1.75
C GLU A 113 21.84 -27.25 2.50
N LEU A 114 21.76 -26.01 1.99
CA LEU A 114 20.95 -24.94 2.58
C LEU A 114 19.45 -25.11 2.29
N LYS A 115 19.09 -25.92 1.28
CA LYS A 115 17.71 -26.06 0.80
C LYS A 115 16.67 -26.31 1.91
N PRO A 116 16.88 -27.21 2.89
CA PRO A 116 15.87 -27.44 3.95
C PRO A 116 15.55 -26.18 4.75
N ALA A 117 16.55 -25.34 5.04
CA ALA A 117 16.34 -24.07 5.70
C ALA A 117 15.65 -23.05 4.79
N MET A 118 15.99 -23.02 3.49
CA MET A 118 15.30 -22.16 2.52
C MET A 118 13.83 -22.54 2.36
N ASP A 119 13.50 -23.83 2.27
CA ASP A 119 12.11 -24.29 2.14
C ASP A 119 11.30 -23.90 3.40
N SER A 120 11.87 -24.10 4.59
CA SER A 120 11.25 -23.65 5.85
C SER A 120 11.06 -22.14 5.87
N HIS A 121 12.07 -21.40 5.43
CA HIS A 121 12.07 -19.94 5.41
C HIS A 121 11.00 -19.38 4.48
N TYR A 122 10.96 -19.88 3.24
CA TYR A 122 9.94 -19.50 2.25
C TYR A 122 8.53 -19.85 2.73
N GLY A 123 8.35 -20.97 3.43
CA GLY A 123 7.05 -21.36 4.00
C GLY A 123 6.58 -20.53 5.20
N GLN A 124 7.43 -19.68 5.78
CA GLN A 124 7.11 -18.84 6.95
C GLN A 124 7.02 -17.35 6.64
N ASN A 125 7.53 -16.92 5.48
CA ASN A 125 7.69 -15.50 5.15
C ASN A 125 6.94 -15.18 3.84
N PRO A 126 5.72 -14.61 3.92
CA PRO A 126 4.83 -14.46 2.76
C PRO A 126 5.28 -13.42 1.73
N HIS A 127 6.32 -12.63 2.02
CA HIS A 127 6.94 -11.74 1.05
C HIS A 127 7.81 -12.50 0.02
N HIS A 128 8.07 -13.80 0.21
CA HIS A 128 8.69 -14.62 -0.85
C HIS A 128 7.63 -15.19 -1.79
N PRO A 129 7.79 -15.08 -3.12
CA PRO A 129 6.88 -15.71 -4.07
C PRO A 129 6.71 -17.21 -3.84
N GLU A 130 7.76 -17.90 -3.39
CA GLU A 130 7.76 -19.33 -3.09
C GLU A 130 6.81 -19.73 -1.94
N TYR A 131 6.36 -18.79 -1.10
CA TYR A 131 5.30 -19.03 -0.11
C TYR A 131 3.97 -19.36 -0.77
N HIS A 132 3.73 -18.81 -1.97
CA HIS A 132 2.43 -18.77 -2.61
C HIS A 132 2.30 -19.79 -3.75
N PRO A 133 1.18 -20.53 -3.85
CA PRO A 133 0.96 -21.52 -4.92
C PRO A 133 1.07 -20.94 -6.35
N GLN A 134 0.56 -19.73 -6.59
CA GLN A 134 0.65 -19.03 -7.88
C GLN A 134 1.72 -17.93 -7.87
N GLY A 135 2.66 -17.98 -6.92
CA GLY A 135 3.75 -17.03 -6.82
C GLY A 135 3.26 -15.60 -6.59
N VAL A 136 3.78 -14.67 -7.39
CA VAL A 136 3.49 -13.23 -7.27
C VAL A 136 2.00 -12.90 -7.47
N ASP A 137 1.25 -13.73 -8.21
CA ASP A 137 -0.17 -13.47 -8.49
C ASP A 137 -1.08 -13.64 -7.26
N ASP A 138 -0.62 -14.34 -6.21
CA ASP A 138 -1.36 -14.52 -4.96
C ASP A 138 -0.92 -13.52 -3.86
N MET A 139 0.14 -12.73 -4.09
CA MET A 139 0.71 -11.81 -3.11
C MET A 139 -0.20 -10.58 -2.91
N ASN A 140 -0.33 -10.11 -1.67
CA ASN A 140 -0.98 -8.82 -1.39
C ASN A 140 0.01 -7.64 -1.53
N LEU A 141 -0.50 -6.40 -1.43
CA LEU A 141 0.33 -5.19 -1.59
C LEU A 141 1.49 -5.10 -0.59
N PHE A 142 1.31 -5.58 0.64
CA PHE A 142 2.34 -5.53 1.68
C PHE A 142 3.42 -6.58 1.45
N ASP A 143 3.06 -7.78 1.00
CA ASP A 143 4.01 -8.80 0.58
C ASP A 143 4.88 -8.30 -0.57
N ILE A 144 4.26 -7.67 -1.57
CA ILE A 144 4.96 -7.08 -2.72
C ILE A 144 5.92 -5.97 -2.30
N LEU A 145 5.50 -5.09 -1.39
CA LEU A 145 6.35 -4.00 -0.91
C LEU A 145 7.54 -4.54 -0.11
N GLU A 146 7.29 -5.46 0.81
CA GLU A 146 8.34 -6.10 1.63
C GLU A 146 9.33 -6.87 0.74
N MET A 147 8.85 -7.66 -0.23
CA MET A 147 9.68 -8.36 -1.21
C MET A 147 10.60 -7.41 -1.98
N PHE A 148 10.07 -6.26 -2.41
CA PHE A 148 10.84 -5.29 -3.16
C PHE A 148 11.95 -4.64 -2.32
N MET A 149 11.67 -4.38 -1.03
CA MET A 149 12.68 -3.88 -0.09
C MET A 149 13.72 -4.95 0.25
N ASP A 150 13.32 -6.21 0.42
CA ASP A 150 14.24 -7.34 0.61
C ASP A 150 15.21 -7.45 -0.57
N TRP A 151 14.72 -7.42 -1.81
CA TRP A 151 15.59 -7.49 -2.99
C TRP A 151 16.59 -6.34 -3.06
N LYS A 152 16.21 -5.15 -2.58
CA LYS A 152 17.13 -4.01 -2.49
C LYS A 152 18.22 -4.28 -1.46
N ALA A 153 17.88 -4.76 -0.27
CA ALA A 153 18.82 -5.07 0.80
C ALA A 153 19.73 -6.27 0.46
N ALA A 154 19.16 -7.32 -0.16
CA ALA A 154 19.91 -8.48 -0.64
C ALA A 154 20.98 -8.09 -1.66
N GLY A 155 20.65 -7.17 -2.58
CA GLY A 155 21.61 -6.63 -3.54
C GLY A 155 22.78 -5.88 -2.89
N GLU A 156 22.55 -5.16 -1.78
CA GLU A 156 23.59 -4.39 -1.08
C GLU A 156 24.67 -5.24 -0.42
N ARG A 157 24.44 -6.56 -0.27
CA ARG A 157 25.46 -7.49 0.23
C ARG A 157 26.59 -7.76 -0.77
N HIS A 158 26.44 -7.32 -2.01
CA HIS A 158 27.45 -7.43 -3.06
C HIS A 158 27.84 -6.03 -3.55
N GLU A 159 29.14 -5.79 -3.76
CA GLU A 159 29.66 -4.50 -4.25
C GLU A 159 29.02 -4.09 -5.58
N THR A 160 28.61 -5.06 -6.38
CA THR A 160 28.01 -4.84 -7.70
C THR A 160 26.49 -4.94 -7.71
N GLY A 161 25.84 -4.98 -6.54
CA GLY A 161 24.39 -5.05 -6.41
C GLY A 161 23.65 -3.90 -7.12
N CYS A 162 22.60 -4.23 -7.87
CA CYS A 162 21.80 -3.26 -8.60
C CYS A 162 20.33 -3.68 -8.63
N ILE A 163 19.46 -2.89 -7.99
CA ILE A 163 18.02 -3.19 -7.91
C ILE A 163 17.36 -3.31 -9.29
N TYR A 164 17.81 -2.53 -10.28
CA TYR A 164 17.28 -2.61 -11.65
C TYR A 164 17.56 -3.97 -12.29
N GLN A 165 18.73 -4.55 -12.02
CA GLN A 165 19.05 -5.90 -12.48
C GLN A 165 18.28 -6.95 -11.69
N SER A 166 18.09 -6.76 -10.38
CA SER A 166 17.24 -7.64 -9.57
C SER A 166 15.82 -7.67 -10.12
N ILE A 167 15.23 -6.52 -10.47
CA ILE A 167 13.89 -6.44 -11.10
C ILE A 167 13.88 -7.24 -12.40
N GLN A 168 14.85 -7.05 -13.30
CA GLN A 168 14.90 -7.78 -14.58
C GLN A 168 15.02 -9.30 -14.37
N LYS A 169 15.94 -9.75 -13.52
CA LYS A 169 16.16 -11.18 -13.24
C LYS A 169 14.93 -11.81 -12.59
N ASN A 170 14.36 -11.15 -11.58
CA ASN A 170 13.20 -11.64 -10.86
C ASN A 170 11.93 -11.57 -11.68
N GLN A 171 11.84 -10.65 -12.65
CA GLN A 171 10.72 -10.61 -13.59
C GLN A 171 10.61 -11.92 -14.38
N HIS A 172 11.74 -12.42 -14.90
CA HIS A 172 11.77 -13.71 -15.59
C HIS A 172 11.56 -14.88 -14.63
N ARG A 173 12.25 -14.86 -13.48
CA ARG A 173 12.18 -15.96 -12.48
C ARG A 173 10.77 -16.17 -11.93
N PHE A 174 10.09 -15.09 -11.58
CA PHE A 174 8.78 -15.14 -10.92
C PHE A 174 7.61 -14.75 -11.84
N LYS A 175 7.85 -14.72 -13.16
CA LYS A 175 6.83 -14.42 -14.19
C LYS A 175 6.07 -13.11 -13.94
N ILE A 176 6.77 -12.10 -13.43
CA ILE A 176 6.16 -10.81 -13.05
C ILE A 176 5.69 -10.09 -14.32
N SER A 177 4.46 -9.59 -14.28
CA SER A 177 3.88 -8.84 -15.39
C SER A 177 4.70 -7.59 -15.73
N GLY A 178 4.65 -7.17 -17.00
CA GLY A 178 5.32 -5.94 -17.43
C GLY A 178 4.85 -4.70 -16.66
N GLN A 179 3.58 -4.66 -16.25
CA GLN A 179 3.03 -3.56 -15.45
C GLN A 179 3.66 -3.50 -14.06
N LEU A 180 3.72 -4.63 -13.34
CA LEU A 180 4.29 -4.67 -11.99
C LEU A 180 5.80 -4.39 -12.02
N ALA A 181 6.54 -4.95 -12.99
CA ALA A 181 7.95 -4.61 -13.19
C ALA A 181 8.14 -3.11 -13.43
N LYS A 182 7.27 -2.46 -14.22
CA LYS A 182 7.31 -1.02 -14.45
C LYS A 182 7.06 -0.22 -13.17
N ILE A 183 6.13 -0.66 -12.32
CA ILE A 183 5.89 -0.05 -11.00
C ILE A 183 7.18 -0.13 -10.15
N PHE A 184 7.84 -1.28 -10.07
CA PHE A 184 9.12 -1.41 -9.36
C PHE A 184 10.19 -0.46 -9.90
N TYR A 185 10.33 -0.33 -11.22
CA TYR A 185 11.28 0.63 -11.81
C TYR A 185 10.95 2.08 -11.47
N ASN A 186 9.67 2.45 -11.48
CA ASN A 186 9.23 3.79 -11.11
C ASN A 186 9.51 4.07 -9.63
N THR A 187 9.24 3.10 -8.75
CA THR A 187 9.52 3.21 -7.31
C THR A 187 11.02 3.31 -7.03
N ALA A 188 11.87 2.47 -7.65
CA ALA A 188 13.32 2.57 -7.52
C ALA A 188 13.84 3.95 -7.97
N LYS A 189 13.27 4.51 -9.05
CA LYS A 189 13.60 5.85 -9.53
C LYS A 189 13.18 6.93 -8.54
N PHE A 190 11.96 6.83 -8.00
CA PHE A 190 11.43 7.76 -7.01
C PHE A 190 12.25 7.77 -5.72
N LEU A 191 12.71 6.60 -5.26
CA LEU A 191 13.58 6.44 -4.09
C LEU A 191 15.06 6.79 -4.37
N HIS A 192 15.38 7.28 -5.57
CA HIS A 192 16.74 7.64 -5.99
C HIS A 192 17.76 6.51 -5.86
N TRP A 193 17.34 5.24 -5.98
CA TRP A 193 18.27 4.12 -5.95
C TRP A 193 19.13 4.07 -7.22
N PRO A 194 20.44 3.79 -7.09
CA PRO A 194 21.37 3.94 -8.20
C PRO A 194 21.13 2.91 -9.31
N LYS A 195 21.16 3.39 -10.55
CA LYS A 195 21.31 2.54 -11.74
C LYS A 195 22.80 2.28 -11.92
N ARG A 196 23.31 1.18 -11.36
CA ARG A 196 24.68 0.75 -11.68
C ARG A 196 24.65 0.01 -13.02
N SER A 197 25.22 0.62 -14.05
CA SER A 197 25.54 -0.04 -15.32
C SER A 197 26.86 -0.80 -15.15
N PHE A 198 26.91 -2.05 -15.60
CA PHE A 198 28.19 -2.69 -15.90
C PHE A 198 28.63 -2.28 -17.30
N GLY A 199 29.88 -1.85 -17.44
CA GLY A 199 30.55 -1.67 -18.73
C GLY A 199 30.27 -0.34 -19.42
N ASN A 200 31.11 0.65 -19.11
CA ASN A 200 31.70 1.57 -20.08
C ASN A 200 33.00 2.13 -19.47
N GLU A 201 33.92 1.22 -19.13
CA GLU A 201 35.33 1.55 -19.10
C GLU A 201 35.94 0.79 -20.28
N LYS A 202 36.30 1.56 -21.31
CA LYS A 202 37.25 1.14 -22.34
C LYS A 202 38.66 1.29 -21.78
#